data_AF-A0AAD8A0T9-F1
#
_entry.id   AF-A0AAD8A0T9-F1
#
_cell.length_a   1.000
_cell.length_b   1.000
_cell.length_c   1.000
_cell.angle_alpha   90.00
_cell.angle_beta   90.00
_cell.angle_gamma   90.00
#
_symmetry.space_group_name_H-M   'P 1'
#
loop_
_entity.id
_entity.type
_entity.pdbx_description
1 polymer ?
#
loop_
_entity_poly.entity_id
_entity_poly.type
_entity_poly.pdbx_seq_one_letter_code
_entity_poly.pdbx_strand_id
1 'polypeptide(L)'
;MSCSACPAMRTNIGRFLQVPVDFRKKSSSKSLKSNNSISSHFPSTTKGTIRPKPNLNAELAARELNAAFNGVKSDAMAIINILTSHSNHQRQKINRHYRILYNK
;
A
#
# COMPACT_ATOMS: atom_id res chain seq x y z
N MET A 1 33.00 5.51 47.43
CA MET A 1 32.04 6.57 47.07
C MET A 1 32.23 6.83 45.57
N SER A 2 31.43 6.13 44.75
CA SER A 2 30.42 6.78 43.88
C SER A 2 31.07 7.73 42.86
N CYS A 3 31.08 7.44 41.56
CA CYS A 3 29.87 7.27 40.76
C CYS A 3 30.06 6.33 39.56
N SER A 4 29.07 5.45 39.43
CA SER A 4 28.65 4.79 38.20
C SER A 4 28.22 5.84 37.16
N ALA A 5 28.83 5.81 35.97
CA ALA A 5 28.31 6.47 34.79
C ALA A 5 27.81 5.38 33.82
N CYS A 6 26.51 5.12 33.85
CA CYS A 6 25.84 4.24 32.90
C CYS A 6 25.98 4.80 31.47
N PRO A 7 26.30 3.96 30.46
CA PRO A 7 26.26 4.38 29.08
C PRO A 7 24.82 4.73 28.69
N ALA A 8 24.64 5.95 28.16
CA ALA A 8 23.37 6.39 27.59
C ALA A 8 23.01 5.46 26.41
N MET A 9 22.09 4.54 26.67
CA MET A 9 21.38 3.80 25.63
C MET A 9 20.62 4.84 24.81
N ARG A 10 21.20 5.29 23.70
CA ARG A 10 20.46 6.00 22.66
C ARG A 10 19.41 5.05 22.15
N THR A 11 18.21 5.14 22.72
CA THR A 11 17.01 4.53 22.20
C THR A 11 16.81 5.08 20.80
N ASN A 12 17.17 4.29 19.80
CA ASN A 12 16.80 4.54 18.42
C ASN A 12 15.29 4.27 18.31
N ILE A 13 14.48 5.22 18.78
CA ILE A 13 13.03 5.30 18.54
C ILE A 13 12.79 5.81 17.10
N GLY A 14 13.67 5.39 16.19
CA GLY A 14 13.61 5.66 14.76
C GLY A 14 13.00 4.46 14.06
N ARG A 15 11.82 3.99 14.51
CA ARG A 15 10.90 3.26 13.62
C ARG A 15 10.32 4.30 12.67
N PHE A 16 11.20 4.74 11.76
CA PHE A 16 10.93 5.73 10.74
C PHE A 16 9.83 5.14 9.86
N LEU A 17 8.59 5.54 10.13
CA LEU A 17 7.37 5.21 9.39
C LEU A 17 7.37 5.84 7.98
N GLN A 18 8.54 5.94 7.35
CA GLN A 18 8.67 6.23 5.93
C GLN A 18 8.86 4.91 5.22
N VAL A 19 7.74 4.22 5.01
CA VAL A 19 7.71 3.11 4.07
C VAL A 19 8.12 3.63 2.68
N PRO A 20 9.25 3.19 2.09
CA PRO A 20 9.67 3.68 0.80
C PRO A 20 8.58 3.41 -0.23
N VAL A 21 8.13 4.48 -0.90
CA VAL A 21 7.01 4.46 -1.85
C VAL A 21 7.28 3.62 -3.09
N ASP A 22 8.50 3.13 -3.28
CA ASP A 22 8.94 2.53 -4.54
C ASP A 22 9.72 1.23 -4.33
N PHE A 23 9.03 0.09 -4.40
CA PHE A 23 9.62 -1.14 -4.97
C PHE A 23 9.14 -1.29 -6.42
N ARG A 24 9.05 -0.18 -7.15
CA ARG A 24 9.01 -0.25 -8.62
C ARG A 24 10.45 -0.42 -9.05
N LYS A 25 10.88 -1.65 -9.34
CA LYS A 25 12.03 -1.87 -10.23
C LYS A 25 11.72 -1.05 -11.48
N LYS A 26 12.40 0.08 -11.63
CA LYS A 26 12.39 0.87 -12.86
C LYS A 26 13.24 0.09 -13.85
N SER A 27 12.66 -0.94 -14.48
CA SER A 27 13.19 -1.40 -15.77
C SER A 27 12.94 -0.25 -16.75
N SER A 28 14.04 0.37 -17.18
CA SER A 28 14.19 1.30 -18.29
C SER A 28 12.93 2.05 -18.76
N SER A 29 12.99 3.36 -18.56
CA SER A 29 12.31 4.30 -19.44
C SER A 29 12.61 4.00 -20.92
N LYS A 30 11.62 3.47 -21.63
CA LYS A 30 11.30 3.93 -22.98
C LYS A 30 9.85 4.42 -22.95
N SER A 31 9.69 5.66 -22.48
CA SER A 31 8.54 6.45 -22.89
C SER A 31 8.77 6.73 -24.37
N LEU A 32 8.02 6.04 -25.22
CA LEU A 32 7.90 6.45 -26.61
C LEU A 32 7.23 7.83 -26.58
N LYS A 33 8.00 8.86 -26.91
CA LYS A 33 7.45 10.15 -27.35
C LYS A 33 6.68 9.86 -28.64
N SER A 34 5.39 9.57 -28.53
CA SER A 34 4.51 9.48 -29.68
C SER A 34 4.13 10.90 -30.10
N ASN A 35 4.98 11.52 -30.91
CA ASN A 35 4.59 12.68 -31.68
C ASN A 35 3.78 12.15 -32.87
N ASN A 36 2.49 11.91 -32.70
CA ASN A 36 1.57 11.72 -33.82
C ASN A 36 0.21 12.31 -33.45
N SER A 37 -0.08 13.44 -34.08
CA SER A 37 -1.34 14.15 -34.07
C SER A 37 -2.44 13.30 -34.70
N ILE A 38 -3.19 12.57 -33.87
CA ILE A 38 -4.49 12.04 -34.27
C ILE A 38 -5.50 12.61 -33.27
N SER A 39 -6.21 13.64 -33.73
CA SER A 39 -7.39 14.19 -33.07
C SER A 39 -8.50 13.14 -33.14
N SER A 40 -8.49 12.19 -32.22
CA SER A 40 -9.67 11.40 -31.90
C SER A 40 -10.32 12.01 -30.67
N HIS A 41 -11.33 12.87 -30.90
CA HIS A 41 -12.27 13.33 -29.89
C HIS A 41 -13.12 12.13 -29.42
N PHE A 42 -12.53 11.23 -28.65
CA PHE A 42 -13.26 10.40 -27.71
C PHE A 42 -13.18 11.13 -26.37
N PRO A 43 -14.31 11.44 -25.68
CA PRO A 43 -14.23 11.84 -24.30
C PRO A 43 -13.65 10.64 -23.53
N SER A 44 -12.33 10.65 -23.33
CA SER A 44 -11.53 9.64 -22.67
C SER A 44 -11.77 9.62 -21.15
N THR A 45 -13.01 9.93 -20.74
CA THR A 45 -13.49 9.71 -19.39
C THR A 45 -13.80 8.23 -19.21
N THR A 46 -12.80 7.36 -19.38
CA THR A 46 -12.83 6.02 -18.82
C THR A 46 -12.70 6.17 -17.31
N LYS A 47 -13.79 6.59 -16.66
CA LYS A 47 -13.87 6.67 -15.20
C LYS A 47 -13.97 5.23 -14.72
N GLY A 48 -12.90 4.72 -14.11
CA GLY A 48 -12.97 3.44 -13.42
C GLY A 48 -14.10 3.44 -12.40
N THR A 49 -14.86 2.35 -12.30
CA THR A 49 -16.02 2.23 -11.41
C THR A 49 -15.65 2.40 -9.93
N ILE A 50 -14.40 2.10 -9.57
CA ILE A 50 -13.89 2.16 -8.20
C ILE A 50 -13.34 3.56 -7.92
N ARG A 51 -14.05 4.30 -7.07
CA ARG A 51 -13.63 5.62 -6.57
C ARG A 51 -12.70 5.45 -5.35
N PRO A 52 -11.71 6.35 -5.16
CA PRO A 52 -10.86 6.30 -3.98
C PRO A 52 -11.67 6.55 -2.70
N LYS A 53 -11.47 5.70 -1.69
CA LYS A 53 -12.09 5.85 -0.37
C LYS A 53 -11.40 6.99 0.42
N PRO A 54 -12.09 8.06 0.83
CA PRO A 54 -11.46 9.24 1.43
C PRO A 54 -10.76 8.96 2.78
N ASN A 55 -11.29 8.01 3.56
CA ASN A 55 -10.73 7.63 4.87
C ASN A 55 -10.10 6.25 4.80
N LEU A 56 -8.87 6.18 4.27
CA LEU A 56 -8.13 4.93 4.14
C LEU A 56 -7.34 4.62 5.41
N ASN A 57 -7.69 3.51 6.07
CA ASN A 57 -6.92 2.93 7.17
C ASN A 57 -6.22 1.64 6.68
N ALA A 58 -5.01 1.78 6.13
CA ALA A 58 -4.30 0.67 5.48
C ALA A 58 -3.99 -0.49 6.44
N GLU A 59 -3.71 -0.16 7.70
CA GLU A 59 -3.36 -1.13 8.75
C GLU A 59 -4.57 -1.97 9.17
N LEU A 60 -5.74 -1.34 9.34
CA LEU A 60 -6.99 -2.04 9.66
C LEU A 60 -7.38 -2.98 8.52
N ALA A 61 -7.34 -2.50 7.28
CA ALA A 61 -7.62 -3.32 6.10
C ALA A 61 -6.65 -4.52 5.99
N ALA A 62 -5.36 -4.34 6.32
CA ALA A 62 -4.40 -5.44 6.34
C ALA A 62 -4.73 -6.49 7.42
N ARG A 63 -5.19 -6.07 8.59
CA ARG A 63 -5.62 -6.98 9.66
C ARG A 63 -6.87 -7.78 9.31
N GLU A 64 -7.88 -7.10 8.75
CA GLU A 64 -9.11 -7.75 8.27
C GLU A 64 -8.81 -8.76 7.14
N LEU A 65 -7.92 -8.41 6.21
CA LEU A 65 -7.47 -9.33 5.16
C LEU A 65 -6.80 -10.58 5.75
N ASN A 66 -5.95 -10.43 6.76
CA ASN A 66 -5.29 -11.57 7.39
C ASN A 66 -6.27 -12.49 8.14
N ALA A 67 -7.29 -11.90 8.79
CA ALA A 67 -8.35 -12.67 9.42
C ALA A 67 -9.14 -13.47 8.36
N ALA A 68 -9.51 -12.83 7.24
CA ALA A 68 -10.22 -13.48 6.15
C ALA A 68 -9.39 -14.59 5.46
N PHE A 69 -8.06 -14.47 5.44
CA PHE A 69 -7.17 -15.48 4.86
C PHE A 69 -6.90 -16.69 5.77
N ASN A 70 -6.84 -16.51 7.09
CA ASN A 70 -6.45 -17.57 8.03
C ASN A 70 -7.65 -18.25 8.75
N GLY A 71 -8.89 -17.89 8.42
CA GLY A 71 -10.08 -18.54 8.96
C GLY A 71 -10.25 -19.99 8.46
N VAL A 72 -10.83 -20.87 9.29
CA VAL A 72 -11.18 -22.27 8.96
C VAL A 72 -12.08 -22.35 7.70
N LYS A 73 -12.90 -21.33 7.50
CA LYS A 73 -13.59 -21.03 6.24
C LYS A 73 -13.14 -19.63 5.84
N SER A 74 -12.46 -19.50 4.71
CA SER A 74 -11.96 -18.20 4.26
C SER A 74 -13.13 -17.30 3.86
N ASP A 75 -13.16 -16.08 4.41
CA ASP A 75 -14.23 -15.12 4.15
C ASP A 75 -14.05 -14.44 2.78
N ALA A 76 -14.36 -15.18 1.71
CA ALA A 76 -14.19 -14.72 0.32
C ALA A 76 -14.93 -13.40 0.05
N MET A 77 -16.11 -13.23 0.63
CA MET A 77 -16.89 -12.00 0.52
C MET A 77 -16.19 -10.80 1.18
N ALA A 78 -15.52 -11.00 2.32
CA ALA A 78 -14.76 -9.94 2.98
C ALA A 78 -13.57 -9.50 2.11
N ILE A 79 -12.84 -10.46 1.52
CA ILE A 79 -11.72 -10.17 0.61
C ILE A 79 -12.19 -9.39 -0.61
N ILE A 80 -13.29 -9.81 -1.24
CA ILE A 80 -13.88 -9.12 -2.39
C ILE A 80 -14.25 -7.70 -2.00
N ASN A 81 -14.98 -7.51 -0.90
CA ASN A 81 -15.43 -6.19 -0.45
C ASN A 81 -14.26 -5.25 -0.15
N ILE A 82 -13.20 -5.74 0.50
CA ILE A 82 -12.00 -4.94 0.77
C ILE A 82 -11.32 -4.56 -0.55
N LEU A 83 -11.16 -5.47 -1.50
CA LEU A 83 -10.50 -5.12 -2.75
C LEU A 83 -11.36 -4.18 -3.61
N THR A 84 -12.63 -4.48 -3.84
CA THR A 84 -13.51 -3.71 -4.74
C THR A 84 -13.86 -2.32 -4.23
N SER A 85 -13.79 -2.09 -2.91
CA SER A 85 -14.04 -0.77 -2.31
C SER A 85 -12.83 0.19 -2.34
N HIS A 86 -11.63 -0.30 -2.64
CA HIS A 86 -10.39 0.50 -2.61
C HIS A 86 -9.79 0.69 -4.00
N SER A 87 -9.29 1.89 -4.29
CA SER A 87 -8.61 2.17 -5.55
C SER A 87 -7.25 1.48 -5.66
N ASN A 88 -6.68 1.39 -6.86
CA ASN A 88 -5.41 0.68 -7.08
C ASN A 88 -4.26 1.23 -6.22
N HIS A 89 -4.14 2.55 -6.09
CA HIS A 89 -3.14 3.19 -5.22
C HIS A 89 -3.33 2.81 -3.74
N GLN A 90 -4.59 2.68 -3.32
CA GLN A 90 -4.95 2.29 -1.96
C GLN A 90 -4.62 0.83 -1.67
N ARG A 91 -4.89 -0.07 -2.62
CA ARG A 91 -4.52 -1.50 -2.54
C ARG A 91 -3.01 -1.69 -2.40
N GLN A 92 -2.20 -0.90 -3.11
CA GLN A 92 -0.74 -0.95 -2.98
C GLN A 92 -0.27 -0.57 -1.57
N LYS A 93 -0.90 0.44 -0.94
CA LYS A 93 -0.63 0.79 0.46
C LYS A 93 -1.00 -0.36 1.40
N ILE A 94 -2.19 -0.94 1.24
CA ILE A 94 -2.66 -2.07 2.06
C ILE A 94 -1.69 -3.26 1.93
N ASN A 95 -1.29 -3.63 0.71
CA ASN A 95 -0.32 -4.70 0.48
C ASN A 95 1.00 -4.44 1.23
N ARG A 96 1.52 -3.20 1.18
CA ARG A 96 2.75 -2.88 1.90
C ARG A 96 2.62 -3.06 3.41
N HIS A 97 1.54 -2.57 4.01
CA HIS A 97 1.28 -2.74 5.43
C HIS A 97 1.10 -4.23 5.78
N TYR A 98 0.41 -4.99 4.93
CA TYR A 98 0.23 -6.43 5.10
C TYR A 98 1.57 -7.18 5.14
N ARG A 99 2.49 -6.88 4.22
CA ARG A 99 3.83 -7.49 4.19
C ARG A 99 4.67 -7.17 5.43
N ILE A 100 4.55 -5.96 5.97
CA ILE A 100 5.25 -5.54 7.20
C ILE A 100 4.68 -6.23 8.43
N LEU A 101 3.36 -6.36 8.51
CA LEU A 101 2.67 -6.94 9.67
C LEU A 101 2.82 -8.47 9.75
N TYR A 102 2.87 -9.13 8.59
CA TYR A 102 2.82 -10.59 8.52
C TYR A 102 4.07 -11.23 7.92
N ASN A 103 5.10 -10.44 7.57
CA ASN A 103 6.36 -10.88 6.96
C ASN A 103 6.15 -11.80 5.75
N LYS A 104 5.09 -11.55 4.97
CA LYS A 104 4.74 -12.30 3.75
C LYS A 104 5.18 -11.58 2.47
#